data_AF-A0A817UXK6-F1
#
_entry.id   AF-A0A817UXK6-F1
#
_cell.length_a   1.000
_cell.length_b   1.000
_cell.length_c   1.000
_cell.angle_alpha   90.00
_cell.angle_beta   90.00
_cell.angle_gamma   90.00
#
_symmetry.space_group_name_H-M   'P 1'
#
loop_
_entity.id
_entity.type
_entity.pdbx_description
1 polymer ?
#
loop_
_entity_poly.entity_id
_entity_poly.type
_entity_poly.pdbx_seq_one_letter_code
_entity_poly.pdbx_strand_id
1 'polypeptide(L)' 'MLNWGLRSLDMEAMSKLGFFIRSLHLQLEQLHQEQSAKFKKSFTVYRGQGMSKEDFQNLLDSKGGLLSFNNFLST' A
#
# COMPACT_ATOMS: atom_id res chain seq x y z
N MET A 1 -1.73 -5.79 -11.88
CA MET A 1 -3.06 -6.41 -11.67
C MET A 1 -3.48 -6.37 -10.20
N LEU A 2 -2.72 -6.94 -9.26
CA LEU A 2 -3.13 -6.96 -7.83
C LEU A 2 -3.30 -5.57 -7.21
N ASN A 3 -2.26 -4.74 -7.20
CA ASN A 3 -2.34 -3.39 -6.62
C ASN A 3 -3.31 -2.49 -7.38
N TRP A 4 -3.50 -2.74 -8.68
CA TRP A 4 -4.52 -2.06 -9.46
C TRP A 4 -5.92 -2.47 -9.00
N GLY A 5 -6.21 -3.77 -8.92
CA GLY A 5 -7.51 -4.29 -8.48
C GLY A 5 -7.86 -3.89 -7.06
N LEU A 6 -6.88 -3.86 -6.15
CA LEU A 6 -7.07 -3.33 -4.80
C LEU A 6 -7.34 -1.81 -4.80
N ARG A 7 -6.64 -1.04 -5.64
CA ARG A 7 -6.83 0.41 -5.75
C ARG A 7 -8.17 0.78 -6.39
N SER A 8 -8.61 0.02 -7.39
CA SER A 8 -9.89 0.22 -8.07
C SER A 8 -11.07 -0.51 -7.41
N LEU A 9 -10.81 -1.27 -6.33
CA LEU A 9 -11.80 -2.12 -5.64
C LEU A 9 -12.51 -3.08 -6.61
N ASP A 10 -11.78 -3.60 -7.59
CA ASP A 10 -12.29 -4.58 -8.55
C ASP A 10 -12.50 -5.93 -7.87
N MET A 11 -13.75 -6.26 -7.55
CA MET A 11 -14.12 -7.50 -6.87
C MET A 11 -13.79 -8.75 -7.66
N GLU A 12 -13.85 -8.73 -8.98
CA GLU A 12 -13.53 -9.91 -9.79
C GLU A 12 -12.03 -10.19 -9.74
N ALA A 13 -11.22 -9.14 -9.92
CA ALA A 13 -9.76 -9.23 -9.80
C ALA A 13 -9.34 -9.65 -8.39
N MET A 14 -9.94 -9.06 -7.35
CA MET A 14 -9.68 -9.40 -5.96
C MET A 14 -10.06 -10.84 -5.62
N SER A 15 -11.19 -11.34 -6.15
CA SER A 15 -11.61 -12.71 -5.94
C SER A 15 -10.66 -13.72 -6.60
N LYS A 16 -10.27 -13.46 -7.86
CA LYS A 16 -9.30 -14.30 -8.59
C LYS A 16 -7.92 -14.31 -7.93
N LEU A 17 -7.50 -13.18 -7.35
CA LEU A 17 -6.20 -13.03 -6.69
C LEU A 17 -6.26 -13.24 -5.18
N GLY A 18 -7.41 -13.63 -4.61
CA GLY A 18 -7.65 -13.65 -3.16
C GLY A 18 -6.66 -14.52 -2.40
N PHE A 19 -6.34 -15.70 -2.95
CA PHE A 19 -5.29 -16.58 -2.40
C PHE A 19 -3.94 -15.87 -2.32
N PHE A 20 -3.56 -15.17 -3.39
CA PHE A 20 -2.28 -14.46 -3.46
C PHE A 20 -2.27 -13.24 -2.53
N ILE A 21 -3.36 -12.48 -2.44
CA ILE A 21 -3.50 -11.36 -1.50
C ILE A 21 -3.29 -11.83 -0.07
N ARG A 22 -3.95 -12.94 0.33
CA ARG A 22 -3.79 -13.53 1.66
C ARG A 22 -2.36 -14.00 1.90
N SER A 23 -1.79 -14.74 0.96
CA SER A 23 -0.41 -15.24 1.07
C SER A 23 0.60 -14.11 1.22
N LEU A 24 0.50 -13.06 0.40
CA LEU A 24 1.35 -11.88 0.46
C LEU A 24 1.22 -11.15 1.80
N HIS A 25 -0.01 -10.96 2.28
CA HIS A 25 -0.25 -10.31 3.58
C HIS A 25 0.43 -11.07 4.72
N LEU A 26 0.25 -12.39 4.79
CA LEU A 26 0.86 -13.22 5.83
C LEU A 26 2.39 -13.20 5.77
N GLN A 27 2.98 -13.23 4.57
CA GLN A 27 4.43 -13.14 4.42
C GLN A 27 4.97 -11.78 4.87
N LEU A 28 4.29 -10.68 4.53
CA LEU A 28 4.67 -9.35 4.97
C LEU A 28 4.58 -9.20 6.49
N GLU A 29 3.55 -9.77 7.11
CA GLU A 29 3.41 -9.78 8.58
C GLU A 29 4.58 -10.52 9.25
N GLN A 30 4.91 -11.71 8.76
CA GLN A 30 6.05 -12.48 9.28
C GLN A 30 7.37 -11.70 9.13
N LEU A 31 7.65 -11.18 7.94
CA LEU A 31 8.86 -10.40 7.68
C LEU A 31 8.92 -9.12 8.53
N HIS A 32 7.78 -8.47 8.76
CA HIS A 32 7.69 -7.30 9.62
C HIS A 32 8.00 -7.65 11.08
N GLN A 33 7.52 -8.78 11.60
CA GLN A 33 7.86 -9.24 12.94
C GLN A 33 9.37 -9.52 13.07
N GLU A 34 9.97 -10.18 12.07
CA GLU A 34 11.40 -10.45 12.04
C GLU A 34 12.24 -9.16 11.96
N GLN A 35 11.80 -8.21 11.13
CA GLN A 35 12.47 -6.92 10.96
C GLN A 35 12.33 -6.06 12.21
N SER A 36 11.14 -5.92 12.78
CA SER A 36 10.87 -5.07 13.95
C SER A 36 11.56 -5.57 15.22
N ALA A 37 11.75 -6.88 15.35
CA ALA A 37 12.55 -7.46 16.42
C ALA A 37 14.03 -7.01 16.35
N LYS A 38 14.58 -6.86 15.14
CA LYS A 38 15.99 -6.49 14.90
C LYS A 38 16.19 -4.98 14.76
N PHE A 39 15.23 -4.27 14.17
CA PHE A 39 15.27 -2.84 13.84
C PHE A 39 14.04 -2.14 14.42
N LYS A 40 14.23 -1.49 15.58
CA LYS A 40 13.17 -0.76 16.30
C LYS A 40 13.06 0.72 15.92
N LYS A 41 13.80 1.16 14.91
CA LYS A 41 13.86 2.59 14.53
C LYS A 41 13.05 2.81 13.27
N SER A 42 12.35 3.94 13.22
CA SER A 42 11.76 4.44 11.99
C SER A 42 12.87 4.74 10.97
N PHE A 43 12.55 4.53 9.70
CA PHE A 43 13.42 4.86 8.59
C PHE A 43 12.61 5.54 7.49
N THR A 44 13.28 6.40 6.73
CA THR A 44 12.66 7.11 5.61
C THR A 44 12.82 6.27 4.35
N VAL A 45 11.75 6.20 3.56
CA VAL A 45 11.69 5.52 2.27
C VAL A 45 11.14 6.45 1.21
N TYR A 46 11.40 6.17 -0.06
CA TYR A 46 11.08 7.09 -1.16
C TYR A 46 10.32 6.38 -2.26
N ARG A 47 9.10 6.84 -2.53
CA ARG A 47 8.24 6.29 -3.57
C ARG A 47 7.90 7.34 -4.61
N GLY A 48 8.24 7.06 -5.86
CA GLY A 48 7.67 7.77 -7.00
C GLY A 48 6.24 7.31 -7.27
N GLN A 49 5.30 8.25 -7.42
CA GLN A 49 3.90 7.95 -7.75
C GLN A 49 3.39 8.94 -8.78
N GLY A 50 3.03 8.44 -9.96
CA GLY A 50 2.27 9.21 -10.94
C GLY A 50 0.87 9.51 -10.41
N MET A 51 0.40 10.73 -10.61
CA MET A 51 -0.86 11.25 -10.10
C MET A 51 -1.46 12.26 -11.08
N SER A 52 -2.78 12.33 -11.16
CA SER A 52 -3.45 13.38 -11.93
C SER A 52 -3.24 14.74 -11.26
N LYS A 53 -3.38 15.84 -12.01
CA LYS A 53 -3.28 17.19 -11.41
C LYS A 53 -4.36 17.43 -10.35
N GLU A 54 -5.55 16.88 -10.56
CA GLU A 54 -6.68 16.99 -9.64
C GLU A 54 -6.42 16.24 -8.34
N ASP A 55 -6.01 14.97 -8.41
CA ASP A 55 -5.63 14.19 -7.22
C ASP A 55 -4.49 14.86 -6.44
N PHE A 56 -3.54 15.48 -7.16
CA PHE A 56 -2.43 16.20 -6.52
C PHE A 56 -2.92 17.45 -5.78
N GLN A 57 -3.85 18.21 -6.37
CA GLN A 57 -4.45 19.36 -5.70
C GLN A 57 -5.23 18.93 -4.46
N ASN A 58 -6.05 17.88 -4.55
CA ASN A 58 -6.76 17.31 -3.42
C ASN A 58 -5.80 16.89 -2.29
N LEU A 59 -4.65 16.31 -2.64
CA LEU A 59 -3.61 15.97 -1.68
C LEU A 59 -3.05 17.22 -0.98
N LEU A 60 -2.75 18.29 -1.71
CA LEU A 60 -2.27 19.55 -1.14
C LEU A 60 -3.30 20.18 -0.21
N ASP A 61 -4.57 20.17 -0.59
CA ASP A 61 -5.66 20.75 0.20
C ASP A 61 -5.95 19.92 1.46
N SER A 62 -5.63 18.62 1.44
CA SER A 62 -5.75 17.71 2.58
C SER A 62 -4.55 17.70 3.54
N LYS A 63 -3.59 18.62 3.37
CA LYS A 63 -2.34 18.65 4.17
C LYS A 63 -2.62 18.71 5.67
N GLY A 64 -1.97 17.82 6.42
CA GLY A 64 -2.20 17.64 7.86
C GLY A 64 -3.29 16.60 8.18
N GLY A 65 -4.01 16.12 7.17
CA GLY A 65 -4.92 14.98 7.27
C GLY A 65 -4.22 13.62 7.18
N LEU A 66 -5.03 12.56 7.10
CA LEU A 66 -4.56 11.18 6.92
C LEU A 66 -4.67 10.75 5.46
N LEU A 67 -3.66 10.03 4.98
CA LEU A 67 -3.65 9.39 3.67
C LEU A 67 -3.71 7.87 3.85
N SER A 68 -4.74 7.23 3.30
CA SER A 68 -4.92 5.78 3.32
C SER A 68 -4.73 5.17 1.94
N PHE A 69 -4.29 3.91 1.90
CA PHE A 69 -4.10 3.14 0.68
C PHE A 69 -4.77 1.78 0.83
N ASN A 70 -5.51 1.35 -0.20
CA ASN A 70 -6.15 0.03 -0.22
C ASN A 70 -5.22 -1.06 -0.79
N ASN A 71 -4.07 -0.66 -1.33
CA ASN A 71 -3.11 -1.55 -1.99
C ASN A 71 -1.80 -1.66 -1.19
N PHE A 72 -1.00 -2.67 -1.49
CA PHE A 72 0.33 -2.81 -0.91
C PHE A 72 1.28 -1.75 -1.47
N LEU A 73 2.11 -1.17 -0.60
CA LEU A 73 3.10 -0.18 -0.96
C LEU A 73 4.47 -0.83 -1.17
N SER A 74 5.21 -0.28 -2.13
CA SER A 74 6.61 -0.56 -2.42
C SER A 74 7.33 0.78 -2.51
N THR A 75 8.46 0.89 -1.81
CA THR A 75 9.11 2.14 -1.42
C THR A 75 10.63 2.02 -1.45
#